data_AF-B7G6K7-F1
#
_entry.id   AF-B7G6K7-F1
#
_cell.length_a   1.000
_cell.length_b   1.000
_cell.length_c   1.000
_cell.angle_alpha   90.00
_cell.angle_beta   90.00
_cell.angle_gamma   90.00
#
_symmetry.space_group_name_H-M   'P 1'
#
loop_
_entity.id
_entity.type
_entity.pdbx_description
1 polymer ?
#
loop_
_entity_poly.entity_id
_entity_poly.type
_entity_poly.pdbx_seq_one_letter_code
_entity_poly.pdbx_strand_id
1 'polypeptide(L)'
;MTAFAGGFGNDTSKRAAKQNKNSRRPKRGLSDLAPPVASTESMSVQLDKWGLPPPTAEDIFPALPPGTELIPARKSSTEHTLTEIRKALKDHFPLTLDRFDDNGVETSTLDGREPMRLRMLHQSPPVIAIDHFLTPDECLNVEHAAMPPSSTPKHTEGEYHNEAVRVNSATFSPLAQSKRTSTSWFCYYSQVPTLLAKAHHVLGILFPQMEEPQIVRYKTGEEFSWHYDEVPTQQLGNGGQRLATLLVYLNTVERGGGTVFRDLRTPDGSLLTMQPVQGSALMFFPAYADGRPDDRTLHKGEMAADEKRIVQMWIHERPYTAAVPMGNSQEAAIEAIVRASRDLCYSP
;
A
#
# COMPACT_ATOMS: atom_id res chain seq x y z
N MET A 1 -16.74 -63.48 7.80
CA MET A 1 -16.24 -63.76 6.44
C MET A 1 -15.19 -62.72 6.09
N THR A 2 -14.00 -63.20 5.68
CA THR A 2 -12.85 -62.47 5.09
C THR A 2 -12.20 -61.34 5.90
N ALA A 3 -10.88 -61.25 6.16
CA ALA A 3 -9.72 -62.12 5.93
C ALA A 3 -8.48 -61.54 6.70
N PHE A 4 -7.67 -62.42 7.30
CA PHE A 4 -6.20 -62.45 7.53
C PHE A 4 -5.39 -61.12 7.69
N ALA A 5 -4.71 -60.82 8.81
CA ALA A 5 -3.45 -61.39 9.38
C ALA A 5 -2.29 -61.46 8.36
N GLY A 6 -1.06 -61.00 8.55
CA GLY A 6 -0.24 -60.44 9.64
C GLY A 6 1.22 -60.47 9.15
N GLY A 7 2.18 -59.76 9.77
CA GLY A 7 3.61 -59.99 9.50
C GLY A 7 4.56 -58.82 9.82
N PHE A 8 5.27 -58.97 10.94
CA PHE A 8 6.40 -58.14 11.40
C PHE A 8 7.70 -58.41 10.64
N GLY A 9 8.63 -57.45 10.64
CA GLY A 9 10.04 -57.68 10.30
C GLY A 9 10.93 -56.45 10.44
N ASN A 10 11.60 -56.32 11.59
CA ASN A 10 12.82 -55.52 11.80
C ASN A 10 13.94 -56.07 10.91
N ASP A 11 14.82 -55.24 10.34
CA ASP A 11 16.26 -55.31 10.67
C ASP A 11 17.07 -54.11 10.16
N THR A 12 18.18 -53.96 10.88
CA THR A 12 19.22 -52.95 10.89
C THR A 12 20.18 -52.99 9.68
N SER A 13 20.83 -51.84 9.45
CA SER A 13 22.31 -51.70 9.45
C SER A 13 22.96 -50.99 8.23
N LYS A 14 23.98 -50.20 8.61
CA LYS A 14 25.24 -49.85 7.90
C LYS A 14 25.31 -48.61 6.99
N ARG A 15 25.93 -47.58 7.60
CA ARG A 15 26.84 -46.58 7.04
C ARG A 15 27.76 -47.16 5.95
N ALA A 16 27.96 -46.37 4.88
CA ALA A 16 29.20 -46.40 4.10
C ALA A 16 29.55 -44.97 3.64
N ALA A 17 30.73 -44.52 4.07
CA ALA A 17 31.36 -43.27 3.69
C ALA A 17 31.79 -43.28 2.21
N LYS A 18 31.73 -42.12 1.53
CA LYS A 18 32.46 -41.91 0.27
C LYS A 18 33.39 -40.71 0.38
N GLN A 19 34.63 -41.01 0.02
CA GLN A 19 35.84 -40.25 0.22
C GLN A 19 35.94 -39.01 -0.66
N ASN A 20 36.53 -38.00 -0.05
CA ASN A 20 37.03 -36.76 -0.63
C ASN A 20 38.22 -37.06 -1.57
N LYS A 21 38.16 -36.64 -2.84
CA LYS A 21 39.32 -36.64 -3.75
C LYS A 21 39.68 -35.19 -4.11
N ASN A 22 40.71 -34.70 -3.44
CA ASN A 22 41.52 -33.57 -3.84
C ASN A 22 42.29 -33.91 -5.12
N SER A 23 42.13 -33.12 -6.19
CA SER A 23 43.12 -33.04 -7.26
C SER A 23 43.38 -31.59 -7.65
N ARG A 24 44.66 -31.24 -7.58
CA ARG A 24 45.30 -29.91 -7.71
C ARG A 24 45.04 -29.26 -9.08
N ARG A 25 44.68 -27.97 -9.09
CA ARG A 25 44.73 -27.08 -10.26
C ARG A 25 46.17 -26.61 -10.51
N PRO A 26 46.66 -26.58 -11.78
CA PRO A 26 47.88 -25.86 -12.10
C PRO A 26 47.59 -24.36 -12.29
N LYS A 27 48.48 -23.51 -11.75
CA LYS A 27 48.47 -22.06 -11.96
C LYS A 27 48.89 -21.75 -13.41
N ARG A 28 48.09 -20.98 -14.15
CA ARG A 28 48.52 -20.28 -15.38
C ARG A 28 48.26 -18.79 -15.21
N GLY A 29 49.25 -18.01 -15.65
CA GLY A 29 49.41 -16.58 -15.37
C GLY A 29 48.49 -15.66 -16.16
N LEU A 30 48.47 -14.41 -15.72
CA LEU A 30 47.84 -13.25 -16.36
C LEU A 30 48.55 -12.92 -17.67
N SER A 31 47.92 -13.25 -18.79
CA SER A 31 47.94 -12.48 -20.05
C SER A 31 47.09 -13.24 -21.07
N ASP A 32 46.22 -12.52 -21.79
CA ASP A 32 45.36 -12.98 -22.91
C ASP A 32 43.96 -13.52 -22.53
N LEU A 33 43.04 -12.59 -22.24
CA LEU A 33 41.60 -12.80 -22.44
C LEU A 33 41.04 -11.60 -23.20
N ALA A 34 40.73 -11.81 -24.48
CA ALA A 34 39.93 -10.91 -25.29
C ALA A 34 38.48 -10.82 -24.74
N PRO A 35 37.77 -9.68 -24.90
CA PRO A 35 36.41 -9.54 -24.38
C PRO A 35 35.44 -10.48 -25.13
N PRO A 36 34.47 -11.10 -24.42
CA PRO A 36 33.46 -11.93 -25.07
C PRO A 36 32.50 -11.06 -25.89
N VAL A 37 32.33 -11.44 -27.15
CA VAL A 37 31.32 -10.91 -28.05
C VAL A 37 29.94 -11.26 -27.48
N ALA A 38 29.10 -10.25 -27.27
CA ALA A 38 27.73 -10.43 -26.80
C ALA A 38 26.92 -11.26 -27.81
N SER A 39 26.55 -12.47 -27.44
CA SER A 39 25.55 -13.26 -28.16
C SER A 39 24.17 -12.66 -27.87
N THR A 40 23.52 -12.15 -28.90
CA THR A 40 22.09 -11.85 -28.90
C THR A 40 21.31 -13.16 -28.75
N GLU A 41 21.05 -13.57 -27.51
CA GLU A 41 20.04 -14.58 -27.23
C GLU A 41 18.67 -14.01 -27.64
N SER A 42 18.14 -14.52 -28.75
CA SER A 42 16.73 -14.29 -29.10
C SER A 42 15.88 -14.98 -28.03
N MET A 43 15.29 -14.19 -27.13
CA MET A 43 14.33 -14.71 -26.16
C MET A 43 13.16 -15.34 -26.92
N SER A 44 12.98 -16.65 -26.78
CA SER A 44 11.81 -17.34 -27.32
C SER A 44 10.57 -16.86 -26.56
N VAL A 45 9.66 -16.20 -27.26
CA VAL A 45 8.40 -15.73 -26.67
C VAL A 45 7.57 -16.96 -26.34
N GLN A 46 7.32 -17.20 -25.05
CA GLN A 46 6.54 -18.32 -24.57
C GLN A 46 5.06 -18.09 -24.91
N LEU A 47 4.56 -18.77 -25.95
CA LEU A 47 3.16 -18.66 -26.38
C LEU A 47 2.21 -19.44 -25.45
N ASP A 48 0.97 -19.00 -25.36
CA ASP A 48 -0.09 -19.70 -24.65
C ASP A 48 -0.59 -20.94 -25.41
N LYS A 49 -1.60 -21.64 -24.85
CA LYS A 49 -2.17 -22.86 -25.46
C LYS A 49 -2.83 -22.64 -26.83
N TRP A 50 -3.03 -21.40 -27.25
CA TRP A 50 -3.58 -20.99 -28.54
C TRP A 50 -2.54 -20.41 -29.49
N GLY A 51 -1.26 -20.37 -29.08
CA GLY A 51 -0.19 -19.81 -29.89
C GLY A 51 -0.12 -18.28 -29.85
N LEU A 52 -0.77 -17.63 -28.87
CA LEU A 52 -0.71 -16.19 -28.67
C LEU A 52 0.40 -15.81 -27.66
N PRO A 53 1.09 -14.68 -27.83
CA PRO A 53 1.98 -14.19 -26.80
C PRO A 53 1.20 -13.88 -25.51
N PRO A 54 1.84 -13.95 -24.33
CA PRO A 54 1.19 -13.55 -23.09
C PRO A 54 0.82 -12.06 -23.18
N PRO A 55 -0.27 -11.63 -22.51
CA PRO A 55 -0.65 -10.22 -22.48
C PRO A 55 0.52 -9.35 -22.01
N THR A 56 0.78 -8.27 -22.74
CA THR A 56 1.75 -7.24 -22.34
C THR A 56 1.14 -6.34 -21.25
N ALA A 57 1.98 -5.52 -20.61
CA ALA A 57 1.47 -4.53 -19.66
C ALA A 57 0.50 -3.51 -20.32
N GLU A 58 0.66 -3.24 -21.62
CA GLU A 58 -0.24 -2.38 -22.40
C GLU A 58 -1.58 -3.06 -22.71
N ASP A 59 -1.59 -4.39 -22.84
CA ASP A 59 -2.83 -5.16 -22.98
C ASP A 59 -3.64 -5.21 -21.68
N ILE A 60 -2.94 -5.15 -20.53
CA ILE A 60 -3.56 -5.17 -19.20
C ILE A 60 -3.99 -3.76 -18.77
N PHE A 61 -3.15 -2.77 -19.04
CA PHE A 61 -3.37 -1.37 -18.69
C PHE A 61 -3.25 -0.52 -19.96
N PRO A 62 -4.34 -0.38 -20.75
CA PRO A 62 -4.28 0.39 -21.98
C PRO A 62 -3.93 1.86 -21.71
N ALA A 63 -3.45 2.54 -22.75
CA ALA A 63 -3.22 3.98 -22.71
C ALA A 63 -4.56 4.71 -22.52
N LEU A 64 -4.51 5.86 -21.85
CA LEU A 64 -5.68 6.70 -21.69
C LEU A 64 -6.22 7.18 -23.06
N PRO A 65 -7.55 7.36 -23.19
CA PRO A 65 -8.13 7.89 -24.41
C PRO A 65 -7.50 9.23 -24.83
N PRO A 66 -7.34 9.50 -26.14
CA PRO A 66 -6.85 10.79 -26.60
C PRO A 66 -7.71 11.95 -26.08
N GLY A 67 -7.06 13.02 -25.62
CA GLY A 67 -7.76 14.19 -25.07
C GLY A 67 -8.22 14.03 -23.62
N THR A 68 -7.83 12.94 -22.94
CA THR A 68 -8.04 12.80 -21.48
C THR A 68 -7.38 13.98 -20.75
N GLU A 69 -8.17 14.66 -19.92
CA GLU A 69 -7.69 15.81 -19.17
C GLU A 69 -6.71 15.37 -18.07
N LEU A 70 -5.50 15.93 -18.12
CA LEU A 70 -4.43 15.76 -17.15
C LEU A 70 -3.86 17.12 -16.80
N ILE A 71 -4.17 17.63 -15.61
CA ILE A 71 -3.76 18.96 -15.16
C ILE A 71 -2.86 18.82 -13.93
N PRO A 72 -1.54 19.04 -14.08
CA PRO A 72 -0.62 19.12 -12.94
C PRO A 72 -1.01 20.22 -11.96
N ALA A 73 -0.45 20.11 -10.74
CA ALA A 73 -0.38 21.24 -9.81
C ALA A 73 0.36 22.44 -10.43
N ARG A 74 0.40 23.59 -9.73
CA ARG A 74 1.24 24.73 -10.12
C ARG A 74 2.68 24.51 -9.64
N LYS A 75 3.64 25.26 -10.21
CA LYS A 75 5.09 25.04 -10.02
C LYS A 75 5.56 24.97 -8.56
N SER A 76 4.85 25.60 -7.63
CA SER A 76 5.10 25.41 -6.20
C SER A 76 4.02 24.53 -5.59
N SER A 77 4.41 23.34 -5.11
CA SER A 77 3.50 22.45 -4.35
C SER A 77 2.98 23.06 -3.04
N THR A 78 3.44 24.27 -2.67
CA THR A 78 3.01 25.05 -1.50
C THR A 78 2.16 26.29 -1.84
N GLU A 79 1.89 26.57 -3.12
CA GLU A 79 1.14 27.78 -3.55
C GLU A 79 -0.32 27.47 -3.96
N HIS A 80 -0.88 26.38 -3.47
CA HIS A 80 -2.28 26.06 -3.73
C HIS A 80 -3.17 26.65 -2.66
N THR A 81 -4.19 27.36 -3.11
CA THR A 81 -5.21 27.83 -2.18
C THR A 81 -6.15 26.69 -1.82
N LEU A 82 -6.71 26.72 -0.61
CA LEU A 82 -7.75 25.78 -0.22
C LEU A 82 -8.95 25.78 -1.19
N THR A 83 -9.22 26.93 -1.81
CA THR A 83 -10.23 27.09 -2.86
C THR A 83 -9.91 26.28 -4.12
N GLU A 84 -8.64 26.25 -4.55
CA GLU A 84 -8.22 25.43 -5.69
C GLU A 84 -8.35 23.94 -5.41
N ILE A 85 -8.00 23.50 -4.20
CA ILE A 85 -8.17 22.10 -3.77
C ILE A 85 -9.65 21.73 -3.78
N ARG A 86 -10.52 22.55 -3.17
CA ARG A 86 -11.97 22.32 -3.19
C ARG A 86 -12.53 22.24 -4.62
N LYS A 87 -12.01 23.06 -5.54
CA LYS A 87 -12.41 23.01 -6.95
C LYS A 87 -11.97 21.72 -7.63
N ALA A 88 -10.75 21.25 -7.37
CA ALA A 88 -10.24 19.98 -7.91
C ALA A 88 -11.05 18.76 -7.41
N LEU A 89 -11.51 18.83 -6.16
CA LEU A 89 -12.31 17.78 -5.51
C LEU A 89 -13.80 17.80 -5.88
N LYS A 90 -14.27 18.75 -6.68
CA LYS A 90 -15.71 18.98 -6.94
C LYS A 90 -16.49 17.72 -7.30
N ASP A 91 -15.91 16.87 -8.15
CA ASP A 91 -16.56 15.66 -8.66
C ASP A 91 -16.03 14.37 -7.99
N HIS A 92 -15.26 14.49 -6.91
CA HIS A 92 -14.62 13.39 -6.17
C HIS A 92 -15.12 13.33 -4.72
N PHE A 93 -14.61 12.37 -3.93
CA PHE A 93 -14.97 12.24 -2.52
C PHE A 93 -14.74 13.56 -1.76
N PRO A 94 -15.77 14.11 -1.09
CA PRO A 94 -15.65 15.39 -0.42
C PRO A 94 -14.78 15.27 0.83
N LEU A 95 -13.83 16.19 0.99
CA LEU A 95 -13.02 16.31 2.21
C LEU A 95 -13.45 17.52 3.02
N THR A 96 -13.54 17.36 4.33
CA THR A 96 -13.57 18.50 5.25
C THR A 96 -12.16 19.07 5.34
N LEU A 97 -11.99 20.34 5.02
CA LEU A 97 -10.67 21.00 5.01
C LEU A 97 -10.61 22.22 5.94
N ASP A 98 -11.57 22.36 6.84
CA ASP A 98 -11.77 23.58 7.65
C ASP A 98 -10.71 23.77 8.73
N ARG A 99 -9.88 22.74 8.96
CA ARG A 99 -8.72 22.80 9.85
C ARG A 99 -7.50 23.44 9.21
N PHE A 100 -7.54 23.72 7.90
CA PHE A 100 -6.44 24.33 7.17
C PHE A 100 -6.78 25.79 6.82
N ASP A 101 -5.79 26.66 6.87
CA ASP A 101 -5.89 28.01 6.34
C ASP A 101 -5.85 28.00 4.80
N ASP A 102 -5.95 29.18 4.19
CA ASP A 102 -5.92 29.31 2.74
C ASP A 102 -4.60 28.84 2.11
N ASN A 103 -3.50 28.74 2.88
CA ASN A 103 -2.20 28.23 2.43
C ASN A 103 -2.05 26.72 2.69
N GLY A 104 -3.10 26.04 3.14
CA GLY A 104 -3.07 24.62 3.46
C GLY A 104 -2.34 24.29 4.76
N VAL A 105 -2.09 25.26 5.63
CA VAL A 105 -1.44 25.04 6.94
C VAL A 105 -2.50 24.88 8.01
N GLU A 106 -2.33 23.87 8.86
CA GLU A 106 -3.23 23.62 9.96
C GLU A 106 -3.33 24.83 10.93
N THR A 107 -4.55 25.29 11.20
CA THR A 107 -4.83 26.50 11.98
C THR A 107 -4.75 26.29 13.49
N SER A 108 -4.87 25.04 13.96
CA SER A 108 -4.81 24.66 15.36
C SER A 108 -3.93 23.43 15.52
N THR A 109 -2.72 23.66 16.04
CA THR A 109 -1.80 22.61 16.46
C THR A 109 -1.92 22.38 17.96
N LEU A 110 -1.73 21.12 18.36
CA LEU A 110 -1.51 20.79 19.77
C LEU A 110 -0.05 20.91 20.14
N ASP A 111 0.18 21.10 21.44
CA ASP A 111 1.47 21.27 22.11
C ASP A 111 2.64 20.57 21.41
N GLY A 112 3.45 21.37 20.70
CA GLY A 112 4.80 21.00 20.26
C GLY A 112 4.92 20.15 18.99
N ARG A 113 3.81 19.76 18.32
CA ARG A 113 3.92 19.07 17.03
C ARG A 113 3.96 20.05 15.86
N GLU A 114 4.63 19.64 14.78
CA GLU A 114 4.59 20.37 13.51
C GLU A 114 3.14 20.42 12.97
N PRO A 115 2.71 21.57 12.41
CA PRO A 115 1.40 21.69 11.78
C PRO A 115 1.32 20.80 10.54
N MET A 116 0.14 20.20 10.32
CA MET A 116 -0.12 19.54 9.05
C MET A 116 -0.08 20.54 7.90
N ARG A 117 0.45 20.09 6.75
CA ARG A 117 0.50 20.89 5.52
C ARG A 117 -0.14 20.15 4.37
N LEU A 118 -1.28 20.66 3.91
CA LEU A 118 -2.04 20.18 2.77
C LEU A 118 -1.42 20.72 1.48
N ARG A 119 -1.05 19.82 0.56
CA ARG A 119 -0.42 20.17 -0.73
C ARG A 119 -1.13 19.47 -1.87
N MET A 120 -1.55 20.21 -2.88
CA MET A 120 -2.04 19.61 -4.12
C MET A 120 -0.85 19.21 -4.99
N LEU A 121 -0.77 17.92 -5.34
CA LEU A 121 0.26 17.36 -6.22
C LEU A 121 -0.21 17.29 -7.68
N HIS A 122 -1.53 17.14 -7.88
CA HIS A 122 -2.17 17.10 -9.19
C HIS A 122 -3.58 17.66 -9.07
N GLN A 123 -4.06 18.39 -10.09
CA GLN A 123 -5.37 19.04 -10.04
C GLN A 123 -6.46 18.17 -10.68
N SER A 124 -6.19 17.53 -11.82
CA SER A 124 -7.18 16.69 -12.52
C SER A 124 -6.49 15.48 -13.14
N PRO A 125 -6.60 14.26 -12.56
CA PRO A 125 -7.32 13.94 -11.34
C PRO A 125 -6.67 14.58 -10.10
N PRO A 126 -7.41 14.83 -9.01
CA PRO A 126 -6.85 15.35 -7.78
C PRO A 126 -5.93 14.31 -7.11
N VAL A 127 -4.72 14.75 -6.77
CA VAL A 127 -3.80 14.01 -5.89
C VAL A 127 -3.30 14.99 -4.85
N ILE A 128 -3.41 14.63 -3.58
CA ILE A 128 -3.16 15.52 -2.44
C ILE A 128 -2.18 14.84 -1.49
N ALA A 129 -1.20 15.60 -1.01
CA ALA A 129 -0.34 15.20 0.10
C ALA A 129 -0.70 15.97 1.36
N ILE A 130 -0.49 15.34 2.52
CA ILE A 130 -0.60 15.97 3.83
C ILE A 130 0.69 15.67 4.58
N ASP A 131 1.55 16.68 4.72
CA ASP A 131 2.76 16.53 5.51
C ASP A 131 2.40 16.54 7.00
N HIS A 132 3.17 15.81 7.81
CA HIS A 132 2.97 15.71 9.26
C HIS A 132 1.58 15.21 9.67
N PHE A 133 0.93 14.41 8.83
CA PHE A 133 -0.38 13.82 9.12
C PHE A 133 -0.34 12.94 10.37
N LEU A 134 0.66 12.06 10.47
CA LEU A 134 1.01 11.38 11.72
C LEU A 134 2.33 11.93 12.27
N THR A 135 2.45 12.00 13.60
CA THR A 135 3.73 12.23 14.27
C THR A 135 4.57 10.94 14.27
N PRO A 136 5.89 11.02 14.50
CA PRO A 136 6.73 9.81 14.59
C PRO A 136 6.23 8.78 15.61
N ASP A 137 5.76 9.22 16.78
CA ASP A 137 5.22 8.34 17.82
C ASP A 137 3.91 7.69 17.39
N GLU A 138 3.04 8.43 16.68
CA GLU A 138 1.80 7.87 16.14
C GLU A 138 2.07 6.86 15.02
N CYS A 139 3.07 7.11 14.16
CA CYS A 139 3.54 6.13 13.18
C CYS A 139 3.97 4.84 13.87
N LEU A 140 4.77 4.94 14.93
CA LEU A 140 5.23 3.79 15.70
C LEU A 140 4.06 3.02 16.34
N ASN A 141 3.09 3.74 16.92
CA ASN A 141 1.90 3.14 17.51
C ASN A 141 1.06 2.38 16.48
N VAL A 142 0.91 2.94 15.27
CA VAL A 142 0.23 2.24 14.16
C VAL A 142 1.03 1.00 13.76
N GLU A 143 2.35 1.11 13.58
CA GLU A 143 3.20 -0.06 13.22
C GLU A 143 3.06 -1.22 14.22
N HIS A 144 2.98 -0.91 15.52
CA HIS A 144 2.84 -1.91 16.58
C HIS A 144 1.55 -2.73 16.49
N ALA A 145 0.49 -2.24 15.83
CA ALA A 145 -0.72 -3.02 15.61
C ALA A 145 -0.48 -4.31 14.80
N ALA A 146 0.50 -4.28 13.88
CA ALA A 146 0.87 -5.42 13.05
C ALA A 146 2.23 -6.03 13.41
N MET A 147 3.15 -5.22 13.93
CA MET A 147 4.54 -5.59 14.21
C MET A 147 4.93 -5.15 15.64
N PRO A 148 4.36 -5.78 16.68
CA PRO A 148 4.64 -5.41 18.06
C PRO A 148 6.11 -5.69 18.45
N PRO A 149 6.68 -4.96 19.43
CA PRO A 149 8.03 -5.19 19.91
C PRO A 149 8.24 -6.63 20.39
N SER A 150 9.46 -7.16 20.26
CA SER A 150 9.78 -8.55 20.69
C SER A 150 9.63 -8.79 22.20
N SER A 151 9.60 -7.73 23.01
CA SER A 151 9.35 -7.77 24.45
C SER A 151 7.87 -7.90 24.82
N THR A 152 6.97 -7.81 23.83
CA THR A 152 5.53 -8.00 24.05
C THR A 152 5.29 -9.48 24.40
N PRO A 153 4.63 -9.79 25.53
CA PRO A 153 4.36 -11.17 25.91
C PRO A 153 3.65 -11.90 24.78
N LYS A 154 4.21 -13.03 24.31
CA LYS A 154 3.48 -13.91 23.39
C LYS A 154 2.33 -14.52 24.18
N HIS A 155 1.10 -14.25 23.77
CA HIS A 155 -0.09 -14.78 24.42
C HIS A 155 -0.10 -16.32 24.35
N THR A 156 -0.58 -16.96 25.41
CA THR A 156 -0.82 -18.40 25.47
C THR A 156 -1.95 -18.79 24.52
N GLU A 157 -1.81 -19.93 23.83
CA GLU A 157 -2.84 -20.50 22.95
C GLU A 157 -4.21 -20.55 23.65
N GLY A 158 -5.22 -19.86 23.10
CA GLY A 158 -6.61 -19.92 23.55
C GLY A 158 -7.29 -18.58 23.84
N GLU A 159 -6.54 -17.48 23.95
CA GLU A 159 -7.10 -16.13 24.02
C GLU A 159 -7.23 -15.53 22.61
N TYR A 160 -8.43 -15.55 22.03
CA TYR A 160 -8.73 -14.75 20.84
C TYR A 160 -8.70 -13.27 21.21
N HIS A 161 -7.53 -12.65 21.18
CA HIS A 161 -7.41 -11.19 21.22
C HIS A 161 -7.15 -10.66 19.80
N ASN A 162 -7.60 -9.42 19.59
CA ASN A 162 -7.64 -8.66 18.35
C ASN A 162 -6.25 -8.49 17.69
N GLU A 163 -5.64 -9.57 17.18
CA GLU A 163 -4.37 -9.52 16.46
C GLU A 163 -4.58 -9.20 14.98
N ALA A 164 -3.71 -8.35 14.41
CA ALA A 164 -3.77 -8.05 12.99
C ALA A 164 -3.52 -9.32 12.16
N VAL A 165 -4.36 -9.56 11.15
CA VAL A 165 -4.30 -10.78 10.35
C VAL A 165 -3.30 -10.57 9.22
N ARG A 166 -2.20 -11.31 9.29
CA ARG A 166 -1.21 -11.34 8.20
C ARG A 166 -1.81 -12.04 6.98
N VAL A 167 -1.72 -11.37 5.85
CA VAL A 167 -2.08 -11.92 4.53
C VAL A 167 -0.82 -12.05 3.70
N ASN A 168 -0.66 -13.20 3.05
CA ASN A 168 0.37 -13.36 2.03
C ASN A 168 -0.12 -12.68 0.75
N SER A 169 0.21 -11.42 0.62
CA SER A 169 -0.19 -10.54 -0.48
C SER A 169 0.54 -10.82 -1.80
N ALA A 170 1.39 -11.86 -1.82
CA ALA A 170 2.08 -12.29 -3.00
C ALA A 170 1.07 -12.90 -3.98
N THR A 171 0.61 -12.09 -4.93
CA THR A 171 -0.16 -12.57 -6.08
C THR A 171 0.77 -13.47 -6.91
N PHE A 172 0.83 -14.75 -6.55
CA PHE A 172 1.64 -15.77 -7.23
C PHE A 172 0.94 -16.34 -8.48
N SER A 173 -0.21 -15.80 -8.86
CA SER A 173 -0.82 -16.15 -10.14
C SER A 173 -0.10 -15.40 -11.26
N PRO A 174 0.51 -16.09 -12.24
CA PRO A 174 1.03 -15.44 -13.44
C PRO A 174 -0.06 -14.76 -14.29
N LEU A 175 -1.34 -14.99 -13.96
CA LEU A 175 -2.50 -14.35 -14.59
C LEU A 175 -3.01 -13.12 -13.80
N ALA A 176 -2.41 -12.80 -12.65
CA ALA A 176 -2.81 -11.62 -11.89
C ALA A 176 -2.36 -10.35 -12.63
N GLN A 177 -3.30 -9.44 -12.85
CA GLN A 177 -3.05 -8.15 -13.49
C GLN A 177 -2.02 -7.31 -12.70
N SER A 178 -1.96 -7.50 -11.38
CA SER A 178 -1.01 -6.84 -10.50
C SER A 178 -0.25 -7.82 -9.61
N LYS A 179 1.06 -7.62 -9.51
CA LYS A 179 1.98 -8.35 -8.65
C LYS A 179 2.43 -7.49 -7.48
N ARG A 180 2.18 -7.97 -6.27
CA ARG A 180 2.69 -7.39 -5.03
C ARG A 180 3.67 -8.37 -4.40
N THR A 181 4.81 -7.90 -3.91
CA THR A 181 5.82 -8.76 -3.26
C THR A 181 6.00 -8.46 -1.78
N SER A 182 5.24 -7.51 -1.24
CA SER A 182 5.25 -7.10 0.17
C SER A 182 4.49 -8.06 1.09
N THR A 183 4.65 -7.83 2.40
CA THR A 183 3.84 -8.46 3.45
C THR A 183 2.77 -7.47 3.93
N SER A 184 1.53 -7.91 4.08
CA SER A 184 0.43 -7.06 4.58
C SER A 184 -0.26 -7.66 5.80
N TRP A 185 -0.84 -6.79 6.61
CA TRP A 185 -1.68 -7.13 7.75
C TRP A 185 -2.94 -6.26 7.73
N PHE A 186 -4.11 -6.87 7.89
CA PHE A 186 -5.34 -6.13 8.18
C PHE A 186 -5.49 -6.00 9.68
N CYS A 187 -5.63 -4.78 10.15
CA CYS A 187 -5.73 -4.46 11.57
C CYS A 187 -7.19 -4.38 11.99
N TYR A 188 -7.47 -4.69 13.26
CA TYR A 188 -8.74 -4.28 13.84
C TYR A 188 -8.82 -2.75 13.90
N TYR A 189 -9.99 -2.17 13.67
CA TYR A 189 -10.18 -0.71 13.75
C TYR A 189 -9.73 -0.17 15.12
N SER A 190 -9.99 -0.92 16.19
CA SER A 190 -9.64 -0.56 17.57
C SER A 190 -8.13 -0.51 17.85
N GLN A 191 -7.30 -1.06 16.97
CA GLN A 191 -5.84 -1.04 17.12
C GLN A 191 -5.18 0.21 16.53
N VAL A 192 -5.87 0.93 15.66
CA VAL A 192 -5.35 2.15 15.00
C VAL A 192 -6.24 3.37 15.22
N PRO A 193 -6.72 3.63 16.45
CA PRO A 193 -7.74 4.65 16.70
C PRO A 193 -7.28 6.06 16.33
N THR A 194 -5.99 6.37 16.45
CA THR A 194 -5.41 7.66 16.03
C THR A 194 -5.55 7.90 14.53
N LEU A 195 -5.32 6.88 13.69
CA LEU A 195 -5.48 6.98 12.24
C LEU A 195 -6.95 7.27 11.89
N LEU A 196 -7.88 6.55 12.52
CA LEU A 196 -9.32 6.69 12.30
C LEU A 196 -9.83 8.05 12.78
N ALA A 197 -9.39 8.50 13.96
CA ALA A 197 -9.73 9.81 14.51
C ALA A 197 -9.26 10.94 13.57
N LYS A 198 -8.03 10.85 13.05
CA LYS A 198 -7.52 11.84 12.09
C LYS A 198 -8.23 11.79 10.76
N ALA A 199 -8.48 10.62 10.19
CA ALA A 199 -9.27 10.48 8.98
C ALA A 199 -10.67 11.12 9.15
N HIS A 200 -11.30 10.94 10.30
CA HIS A 200 -12.59 11.53 10.60
C HIS A 200 -12.53 13.06 10.80
N HIS A 201 -11.75 13.53 11.77
CA HIS A 201 -11.77 14.94 12.18
C HIS A 201 -10.95 15.86 11.25
N VAL A 202 -9.93 15.34 10.58
CA VAL A 202 -9.10 16.13 9.66
C VAL A 202 -9.64 16.11 8.24
N LEU A 203 -10.22 14.99 7.80
CA LEU A 203 -10.64 14.80 6.40
C LEU A 203 -12.16 14.66 6.23
N GLY A 204 -12.94 14.58 7.30
CA GLY A 204 -14.40 14.45 7.22
C GLY A 204 -14.90 13.06 6.85
N ILE A 205 -14.03 12.04 6.91
CA ILE A 205 -14.38 10.68 6.51
C ILE A 205 -15.28 10.03 7.56
N LEU A 206 -16.41 9.45 7.16
CA LEU A 206 -17.32 8.78 8.09
C LEU A 206 -16.80 7.36 8.40
N PHE A 207 -16.84 6.95 9.68
CA PHE A 207 -16.37 5.62 10.08
C PHE A 207 -16.99 4.48 9.28
N PRO A 208 -18.32 4.45 9.00
CA PRO A 208 -18.91 3.36 8.23
C PRO A 208 -18.35 3.21 6.82
N GLN A 209 -17.71 4.23 6.25
CA GLN A 209 -17.12 4.16 4.90
C GLN A 209 -15.67 3.64 4.91
N MET A 210 -15.04 3.53 6.07
CA MET A 210 -13.63 3.13 6.19
C MET A 210 -13.51 1.61 6.04
N GLU A 211 -12.76 1.15 5.03
CA GLU A 211 -12.28 -0.23 4.93
C GLU A 211 -11.28 -0.55 6.05
N GLU A 212 -11.03 -1.83 6.33
CA GLU A 212 -10.10 -2.23 7.38
C GLU A 212 -8.69 -1.70 7.09
N PRO A 213 -8.06 -1.00 8.04
CA PRO A 213 -6.72 -0.46 7.84
C PRO A 213 -5.71 -1.56 7.55
N GLN A 214 -4.98 -1.41 6.46
CA GLN A 214 -3.97 -2.36 6.01
C GLN A 214 -2.58 -1.79 6.22
N ILE A 215 -1.79 -2.43 7.09
CA ILE A 215 -0.36 -2.14 7.24
C ILE A 215 0.42 -3.01 6.25
N VAL A 216 1.38 -2.41 5.55
CA VAL A 216 2.19 -3.10 4.54
C VAL A 216 3.67 -2.82 4.78
N ARG A 217 4.48 -3.88 4.74
CA ARG A 217 5.95 -3.83 4.82
C ARG A 217 6.56 -4.35 3.53
N TYR A 218 7.39 -3.52 2.89
CA TYR A 218 8.23 -3.85 1.75
C TYR A 218 9.68 -3.96 2.24
N LYS A 219 10.33 -5.11 2.05
CA LYS A 219 11.78 -5.24 2.15
C LYS A 219 12.46 -4.60 0.95
N THR A 220 13.77 -4.41 1.04
CA THR A 220 14.62 -4.07 -0.11
C THR A 220 14.32 -4.98 -1.30
N GLY A 221 14.02 -4.37 -2.45
CA GLY A 221 13.68 -5.08 -3.69
C GLY A 221 12.21 -5.48 -3.83
N GLU A 222 11.38 -5.34 -2.79
CA GLU A 222 9.93 -5.56 -2.89
C GLU A 222 9.23 -4.34 -3.50
N GLU A 223 8.12 -4.59 -4.20
CA GLU A 223 7.35 -3.59 -4.93
C GLU A 223 5.86 -3.98 -4.98
N PHE A 224 5.04 -3.06 -5.49
CA PHE A 224 3.68 -3.37 -5.95
C PHE A 224 3.54 -2.82 -7.36
N SER A 225 3.43 -3.70 -8.36
CA SER A 225 3.32 -3.32 -9.77
C SER A 225 2.09 -2.45 -10.03
N TRP A 226 1.96 -1.94 -11.25
CA TRP A 226 0.79 -1.20 -11.70
C TRP A 226 -0.53 -1.88 -11.30
N HIS A 227 -1.45 -1.10 -10.74
CA HIS A 227 -2.78 -1.53 -10.33
C HIS A 227 -3.71 -0.32 -10.18
N TYR A 228 -5.00 -0.62 -10.15
CA TYR A 228 -6.05 0.28 -9.69
C TYR A 228 -6.50 -0.14 -8.30
N ASP A 229 -6.99 0.83 -7.54
CA ASP A 229 -7.59 0.58 -6.23
C ASP A 229 -9.10 0.30 -6.32
N GLU A 230 -9.67 0.35 -7.52
CA GLU A 230 -11.09 0.09 -7.75
C GLU A 230 -11.52 -1.32 -7.30
N VAL A 231 -12.73 -1.40 -6.79
CA VAL A 231 -13.44 -2.64 -6.47
C VAL A 231 -13.99 -3.22 -7.77
N PRO A 232 -13.74 -4.51 -8.07
CA PRO A 232 -14.33 -5.19 -9.21
C PRO A 232 -15.86 -5.13 -9.18
N THR A 233 -16.50 -5.01 -10.36
CA THR A 233 -17.96 -4.85 -10.48
C THR A 233 -18.78 -5.90 -9.72
N GLN A 234 -18.28 -7.14 -9.62
CA GLN A 234 -18.94 -8.25 -8.94
C GLN A 234 -18.90 -8.14 -7.41
N GLN A 235 -18.07 -7.25 -6.86
CA GLN A 235 -17.83 -7.07 -5.42
C GLN A 235 -18.40 -5.76 -4.86
N LEU A 236 -19.05 -4.94 -5.69
CA LEU A 236 -19.67 -3.66 -5.30
C LEU A 236 -20.82 -3.78 -4.27
N GLY A 237 -21.25 -5.00 -3.94
CA GLY A 237 -22.31 -5.24 -2.97
C GLY A 237 -21.98 -4.75 -1.55
N ASN A 238 -20.69 -4.77 -1.17
CA ASN A 238 -20.21 -4.32 0.13
C ASN A 238 -19.51 -2.96 -0.01
N GLY A 239 -20.11 -1.88 0.49
CA GLY A 239 -19.51 -0.53 0.42
C GLY A 239 -19.59 0.18 -0.95
N GLY A 240 -19.82 -0.53 -2.06
CA GLY A 240 -19.81 0.09 -3.40
C GLY A 240 -18.39 0.23 -3.94
N GLN A 241 -18.13 1.34 -4.64
CA GLN A 241 -16.78 1.63 -5.13
C GLN A 241 -15.94 2.31 -4.04
N ARG A 242 -14.61 2.12 -4.09
CA ARG A 242 -13.64 2.90 -3.31
C ARG A 242 -13.46 4.27 -3.96
N LEU A 243 -13.98 5.30 -3.30
CA LEU A 243 -13.96 6.69 -3.76
C LEU A 243 -12.64 7.40 -3.45
N ALA A 244 -11.92 6.94 -2.42
CA ALA A 244 -10.62 7.49 -2.08
C ALA A 244 -9.69 6.46 -1.44
N THR A 245 -8.39 6.70 -1.58
CA THR A 245 -7.33 5.97 -0.91
C THR A 245 -6.55 6.95 -0.03
N LEU A 246 -6.51 6.67 1.28
CA LEU A 246 -5.60 7.31 2.22
C LEU A 246 -4.41 6.40 2.48
N LEU A 247 -3.22 6.79 2.03
CA LEU A 247 -1.96 6.07 2.26
C LEU A 247 -1.05 6.93 3.12
N VAL A 248 -0.57 6.41 4.24
CA VAL A 248 0.37 7.10 5.14
C VAL A 248 1.68 6.35 5.20
N TYR A 249 2.78 7.07 4.99
CA TYR A 249 4.13 6.51 5.15
C TYR A 249 4.51 6.47 6.62
N LEU A 250 4.83 5.28 7.13
CA LEU A 250 5.16 5.08 8.54
C LEU A 250 6.64 5.28 8.84
N ASN A 251 7.48 5.28 7.80
CA ASN A 251 8.90 5.60 7.86
C ASN A 251 9.38 6.37 6.61
N THR A 252 10.52 7.04 6.72
CA THR A 252 11.19 7.71 5.61
C THR A 252 12.08 6.73 4.85
N VAL A 253 12.08 6.81 3.52
CA VAL A 253 12.98 6.05 2.63
C VAL A 253 13.69 7.03 1.71
N GLU A 254 15.03 7.05 1.76
CA GLU A 254 15.81 8.08 1.06
C GLU A 254 15.77 7.96 -0.47
N ARG A 255 15.62 6.73 -1.00
CA ARG A 255 15.59 6.45 -2.43
C ARG A 255 14.65 5.29 -2.76
N GLY A 256 13.95 5.40 -3.89
CA GLY A 256 12.98 4.38 -4.32
C GLY A 256 11.79 4.28 -3.36
N GLY A 257 10.97 3.24 -3.52
CA GLY A 257 9.79 3.06 -2.69
C GLY A 257 8.70 4.13 -2.87
N GLY A 258 8.82 5.05 -3.82
CA GLY A 258 7.82 6.06 -4.10
C GLY A 258 6.49 5.47 -4.57
N THR A 259 5.41 6.20 -4.36
CA THR A 259 4.12 5.91 -5.02
C THR A 259 4.06 6.72 -6.30
N VAL A 260 4.03 6.03 -7.45
CA VAL A 260 4.13 6.65 -8.79
C VAL A 260 2.83 6.47 -9.52
N PHE A 261 2.37 7.52 -10.18
CA PHE A 261 1.23 7.48 -11.10
C PHE A 261 1.71 7.47 -12.55
N ARG A 262 1.24 6.52 -13.36
CA ARG A 262 1.76 6.30 -14.72
C ARG A 262 1.57 7.53 -15.61
N ASP A 263 0.38 8.09 -15.57
CA ASP A 263 -0.07 9.09 -16.53
C ASP A 263 0.01 10.52 -15.99
N LEU A 264 0.21 10.69 -14.69
CA LEU A 264 0.24 12.00 -14.05
C LEU A 264 1.64 12.60 -14.13
N ARG A 265 1.70 13.92 -14.30
CA ARG A 265 2.95 14.67 -14.39
C ARG A 265 2.97 15.81 -13.37
N THR A 266 4.16 16.17 -12.94
CA THR A 266 4.44 17.38 -12.18
C THR A 266 4.51 18.59 -13.11
N PRO A 267 4.55 19.83 -12.57
CA PRO A 267 4.61 21.06 -13.38
C PRO A 267 5.87 21.19 -14.25
N ASP A 268 6.94 20.48 -13.91
CA ASP A 268 8.19 20.42 -14.68
C ASP A 268 8.20 19.30 -15.73
N GLY A 269 7.12 18.54 -15.85
CA GLY A 269 6.95 17.47 -16.84
C GLY A 269 7.51 16.11 -16.41
N SER A 270 8.07 15.99 -15.20
CA SER A 270 8.46 14.68 -14.65
C SER A 270 7.25 13.86 -14.20
N LEU A 271 7.44 12.55 -14.00
CA LEU A 271 6.39 11.67 -13.48
C LEU A 271 6.01 12.08 -12.06
N LEU A 272 4.71 12.09 -11.77
CA LEU A 272 4.26 12.36 -10.41
C LEU A 272 4.58 11.17 -9.50
N THR A 273 5.50 11.42 -8.56
CA THR A 273 5.95 10.45 -7.56
C THR A 273 5.92 11.06 -6.17
N MET A 274 5.20 10.43 -5.24
CA MET A 274 5.26 10.78 -3.83
C MET A 274 6.32 9.91 -3.14
N GLN A 275 7.41 10.53 -2.67
CA GLN A 275 8.46 9.82 -1.94
C GLN A 275 8.05 9.52 -0.48
N PRO A 276 8.51 8.40 0.11
CA PRO A 276 8.18 8.06 1.50
C PRO A 276 8.86 9.00 2.50
N VAL A 277 8.07 9.81 3.18
CA VAL A 277 8.50 10.62 4.32
C VAL A 277 7.64 10.24 5.51
N GLN A 278 8.25 9.86 6.63
CA GLN A 278 7.53 9.44 7.83
C GLN A 278 6.45 10.46 8.22
N GLY A 279 5.24 9.96 8.46
CA GLY A 279 4.10 10.74 8.87
C GLY A 279 3.39 11.49 7.75
N SER A 280 3.93 11.52 6.53
CA SER A 280 3.22 12.12 5.39
C SER A 280 2.14 11.17 4.87
N ALA A 281 1.00 11.76 4.53
CA ALA A 281 -0.12 11.07 3.88
C ALA A 281 -0.23 11.46 2.40
N LEU A 282 -0.69 10.53 1.60
CA LEU A 282 -1.07 10.67 0.21
C LEU A 282 -2.56 10.29 0.09
N MET A 283 -3.34 11.19 -0.50
CA MET A 283 -4.75 11.01 -0.78
C MET A 283 -4.98 11.13 -2.29
N PHE A 284 -5.59 10.12 -2.89
CA PHE A 284 -6.01 10.12 -4.29
C PHE A 284 -7.35 9.40 -4.42
N PHE A 285 -8.00 9.55 -5.58
CA PHE A 285 -9.42 9.22 -5.75
C PHE A 285 -9.61 8.23 -6.89
N PRO A 286 -9.64 6.91 -6.61
CA PRO A 286 -9.77 5.87 -7.64
C PRO A 286 -11.09 5.92 -8.40
N ALA A 287 -12.08 6.65 -7.89
CA ALA A 287 -13.37 6.86 -8.52
C ALA A 287 -13.91 8.27 -8.25
N TYR A 288 -14.79 8.72 -9.14
CA TYR A 288 -15.60 9.92 -8.95
C TYR A 288 -16.65 9.69 -7.84
N ALA A 289 -17.23 10.77 -7.32
CA ALA A 289 -18.25 10.70 -6.27
C ALA A 289 -19.51 9.89 -6.66
N ASP A 290 -19.74 9.67 -7.96
CA ASP A 290 -20.81 8.82 -8.50
C ASP A 290 -20.46 7.31 -8.56
N GLY A 291 -19.27 6.93 -8.07
CA GLY A 291 -18.78 5.55 -8.05
C GLY A 291 -18.17 5.05 -9.36
N ARG A 292 -18.12 5.89 -10.40
CA ARG A 292 -17.47 5.56 -11.67
C ARG A 292 -15.93 5.60 -11.49
N PRO A 293 -15.19 4.56 -11.90
CA PRO A 293 -13.74 4.57 -11.77
C PRO A 293 -13.05 5.69 -12.55
N ASP A 294 -11.86 6.08 -12.09
CA ASP A 294 -10.97 7.04 -12.75
C ASP A 294 -9.65 6.36 -13.17
N ASP A 295 -9.61 5.92 -14.43
CA ASP A 295 -8.47 5.24 -15.06
C ASP A 295 -7.16 6.06 -15.03
N ARG A 296 -7.25 7.38 -14.78
CA ARG A 296 -6.08 8.26 -14.64
C ARG A 296 -5.27 7.98 -13.37
N THR A 297 -5.80 7.19 -12.44
CA THR A 297 -5.18 6.87 -11.14
C THR A 297 -4.36 5.58 -11.14
N LEU A 298 -4.03 5.01 -12.30
CA LEU A 298 -3.13 3.86 -12.38
C LEU A 298 -1.80 4.18 -11.70
N HIS A 299 -1.48 3.42 -10.66
CA HIS A 299 -0.33 3.68 -9.81
C HIS A 299 0.39 2.41 -9.42
N LYS A 300 1.61 2.59 -8.88
CA LYS A 300 2.44 1.51 -8.38
C LYS A 300 3.23 1.97 -7.15
N GLY A 301 3.61 1.01 -6.32
CA GLY A 301 4.68 1.20 -5.34
C GLY A 301 6.01 0.83 -6.00
N GLU A 302 6.89 1.79 -6.22
CA GLU A 302 8.23 1.52 -6.72
C GLU A 302 8.98 0.53 -5.85
N MET A 303 9.94 -0.16 -6.46
CA MET A 303 10.88 -1.00 -5.76
C MET A 303 11.52 -0.22 -4.61
N ALA A 304 11.37 -0.75 -3.41
CA ALA A 304 11.93 -0.14 -2.22
C ALA A 304 13.45 -0.37 -2.19
N ALA A 305 14.26 0.69 -2.11
CA ALA A 305 15.70 0.54 -1.96
C ALA A 305 16.08 0.08 -0.54
N ASP A 306 15.29 0.51 0.45
CA ASP A 306 15.37 0.11 1.85
C ASP A 306 13.98 -0.31 2.36
N GLU A 307 13.87 -0.73 3.61
CA GLU A 307 12.57 -1.15 4.15
C GLU A 307 11.57 0.01 4.15
N LYS A 308 10.40 -0.20 3.53
CA LYS A 308 9.27 0.75 3.48
C LYS A 308 8.09 0.17 4.24
N ARG A 309 7.46 1.00 5.06
CA ARG A 309 6.25 0.68 5.82
C ARG A 309 5.19 1.73 5.53
N ILE A 310 3.98 1.28 5.26
CA ILE A 310 2.82 2.14 5.05
C ILE A 310 1.63 1.59 5.83
N VAL A 311 0.69 2.46 6.18
CA VAL A 311 -0.70 2.08 6.45
C VAL A 311 -1.56 2.66 5.35
N GLN A 312 -2.50 1.89 4.85
CA GLN A 312 -3.48 2.36 3.88
C GLN A 312 -4.90 2.05 4.34
N MET A 313 -5.82 2.92 3.96
CA MET A 313 -7.25 2.78 4.23
C MET A 313 -8.01 3.26 3.00
N TRP A 314 -8.89 2.39 2.49
CA TRP A 314 -9.77 2.74 1.39
C TRP A 314 -11.11 3.24 1.93
N ILE A 315 -11.68 4.21 1.22
CA ILE A 315 -12.93 4.87 1.62
C ILE A 315 -14.02 4.52 0.60
N HIS A 316 -15.08 3.89 1.08
CA HIS A 316 -16.17 3.38 0.28
C HIS A 316 -17.29 4.41 0.04
N GLU A 317 -17.98 4.25 -1.07
CA GLU A 317 -19.16 5.05 -1.46
C GLU A 317 -20.27 4.99 -0.41
N ARG A 318 -20.51 3.80 0.14
CA ARG A 318 -21.58 3.47 1.09
C ARG A 318 -20.98 2.77 2.33
N PRO A 319 -21.79 2.53 3.38
CA PRO A 319 -21.33 1.76 4.52
C PRO A 319 -20.73 0.41 4.11
N TYR A 320 -19.54 0.13 4.62
CA TYR A 320 -18.74 -1.04 4.35
C TYR A 320 -18.70 -1.94 5.59
N THR A 321 -18.93 -3.23 5.38
CA THR A 321 -18.83 -4.26 6.43
C THR A 321 -17.49 -4.96 6.34
N ALA A 322 -16.69 -4.86 7.39
CA ALA A 322 -15.41 -5.54 7.47
C ALA A 322 -15.55 -7.07 7.44
N ALA A 323 -14.65 -7.71 6.71
CA ALA A 323 -14.51 -9.16 6.61
C ALA A 323 -13.23 -9.67 7.30
N VAL A 324 -12.20 -8.83 7.46
CA VAL A 324 -10.89 -9.23 8.00
C VAL A 324 -10.33 -8.15 8.93
N PRO A 325 -9.92 -8.49 10.17
CA PRO A 325 -10.07 -9.79 10.82
C PRO A 325 -11.54 -10.18 11.10
N MET A 326 -11.80 -11.45 11.41
CA MET A 326 -13.16 -11.92 11.72
C MET A 326 -13.71 -11.19 12.95
N GLY A 327 -14.92 -10.65 12.86
CA GLY A 327 -15.53 -9.88 13.95
C GLY A 327 -15.02 -8.44 14.08
N ASN A 328 -14.18 -7.98 13.16
CA ASN A 328 -13.78 -6.58 13.08
C ASN A 328 -14.99 -5.71 12.73
N SER A 329 -15.17 -4.60 13.44
CA SER A 329 -16.25 -3.64 13.19
C SER A 329 -15.83 -2.24 13.58
N GLN A 330 -16.32 -1.25 12.85
CA GLN A 330 -16.06 0.15 13.13
C GLN A 330 -16.70 0.57 14.45
N GLU A 331 -17.86 0.00 14.79
CA GLU A 331 -18.58 0.26 16.04
C GLU A 331 -17.75 -0.13 17.27
N ALA A 332 -17.06 -1.27 17.23
CA ALA A 332 -16.20 -1.72 18.32
C ALA A 332 -14.99 -0.79 18.57
N ALA A 333 -14.63 0.05 17.61
CA ALA A 333 -13.53 1.01 17.73
C ALA A 333 -13.98 2.38 18.24
N ILE A 334 -15.28 2.70 18.29
CA ILE A 334 -15.79 4.05 18.62
C ILE A 334 -15.20 4.56 19.94
N GLU A 335 -15.19 3.76 21.00
CA GLU A 335 -14.65 4.20 22.30
C GLU A 335 -13.15 4.54 22.23
N ALA A 336 -12.38 3.73 21.51
CA ALA A 336 -10.95 3.96 21.30
C ALA A 336 -10.70 5.22 20.46
N ILE A 337 -11.53 5.43 19.44
CA ILE A 337 -11.48 6.63 18.58
C ILE A 337 -11.84 7.88 19.37
N VAL A 338 -12.91 7.86 20.18
CA VAL A 338 -13.30 8.99 21.02
C VAL A 338 -12.19 9.33 22.01
N ARG A 339 -11.53 8.32 22.60
CA ARG A 339 -10.37 8.53 23.47
C ARG A 339 -9.22 9.21 22.71
N ALA A 340 -8.82 8.65 21.58
CA ALA A 340 -7.76 9.22 20.75
C ALA A 340 -8.10 10.64 20.29
N SER A 341 -9.38 10.92 20.00
CA SER A 341 -9.86 12.26 19.61
C SER A 341 -9.69 13.27 20.74
N ARG A 342 -9.92 12.88 21.99
CA ARG A 342 -9.65 13.73 23.17
C ARG A 342 -8.17 13.99 23.36
N ASP A 343 -7.33 12.98 23.19
CA ASP A 343 -5.87 13.12 23.28
C ASP A 343 -5.33 14.04 22.17
N LEU A 344 -5.99 14.02 21.00
CA LEU A 344 -5.77 14.94 19.88
C LEU A 344 -6.54 16.27 20.00
N CYS A 345 -7.25 16.50 21.11
CA CYS A 345 -8.09 17.68 21.38
C CYS A 345 -9.03 18.05 20.23
N TYR A 346 -9.48 17.06 19.48
CA TYR A 346 -10.56 17.21 18.55
C TYR A 346 -11.86 17.36 19.34
N SER A 347 -12.70 18.31 18.93
CA SER A 347 -14.04 18.43 19.52
C SER A 347 -14.83 17.16 19.20
N PRO A 348 -15.49 16.54 20.20
CA PRO A 348 -16.17 15.26 20.05
C PRO A 348 -17.38 15.33 19.11
#